data_AF-A0A812YQB8-F1
#
_entry.id   AF-A0A812YQB8-F1
#
_cell.length_a   1.000
_cell.length_b   1.000
_cell.length_c   1.000
_cell.angle_alpha   90.00
_cell.angle_beta   90.00
_cell.angle_gamma   90.00
#
_symmetry.space_group_name_H-M   'P 1'
#
loop_
_entity.id
_entity.type
_entity.pdbx_description
1 polymer ?
#
loop_
_entity_poly.entity_id
_entity_poly.type
_entity_poly.pdbx_seq_one_letter_code
_entity_poly.pdbx_strand_id
1 'polypeptide(L)'
;MADDVGPIDSKASLPSLPPAESSKRSSLDGGTLSPGAHQRSPMASGEYSSALASFEGALASENSGRQSPGYHSSMESPSFRSKRVQGGIGSNFIKAKQVDEMSNHSSYAGKVRASLVKFLQSTRFANFMALVVLVDASSLIVDIDARAVGEVPPRALMLMSDLCLALYTAELVMQVIFRGCHILSHWLVAIDAMIIGCGYAELVLNALLTSETLQTISFFSMLRVLRLARILRLVRLLRKAPRLRELQKLVTMMATCLKALVWSFVFCFVIMTVWAMLLVEIVGPLIQTLMEDPEHELWDRCGEECKLLTTSVMRANVLLFKTVIAGDSWGLIAVPVIMEYPATAIIFMGSLLTLVFGVLNLIVAVVVDTFAEARERDVLNLAEEM
;
A
#
# COMPACT_ATOMS: atom_id res chain seq x y z
N MET A 1 -41.46 3.14 -53.43
CA MET A 1 -41.37 4.61 -53.25
C MET A 1 -40.45 4.79 -52.05
N ALA A 2 -39.12 4.71 -52.16
CA ALA A 2 -38.19 5.36 -53.11
C ALA A 2 -38.47 6.87 -53.14
N ASP A 3 -37.61 7.81 -52.76
CA ASP A 3 -36.19 7.91 -52.34
C ASP A 3 -36.18 9.08 -51.31
N ASP A 4 -35.15 9.51 -50.58
CA ASP A 4 -33.80 9.87 -51.01
C ASP A 4 -32.96 10.28 -49.77
N VAL A 5 -31.65 10.07 -49.87
CA VAL A 5 -30.62 10.26 -48.86
C VAL A 5 -29.82 11.52 -49.19
N GLY A 6 -29.53 12.36 -48.19
CA GLY A 6 -28.56 13.47 -48.30
C GLY A 6 -27.55 13.43 -47.13
N PRO A 7 -26.24 13.59 -47.37
CA PRO A 7 -25.19 13.36 -46.36
C PRO A 7 -24.89 14.61 -45.53
N ILE A 8 -24.52 14.44 -44.25
CA ILE A 8 -23.98 15.53 -43.42
C ILE A 8 -22.48 15.31 -43.20
N ASP A 9 -21.73 16.33 -43.60
CA ASP A 9 -20.29 16.43 -43.67
C ASP A 9 -19.57 16.28 -42.31
N SER A 10 -18.49 15.51 -42.38
CA SER A 10 -17.38 15.50 -41.44
C SER A 10 -16.58 16.80 -41.53
N LYS A 11 -16.68 17.68 -40.52
CA LYS A 11 -15.64 18.61 -40.02
C LYS A 11 -16.25 19.60 -39.03
N ALA A 12 -16.19 19.28 -37.74
CA ALA A 12 -16.37 20.26 -36.68
C ALA A 12 -15.06 20.37 -35.88
N SER A 13 -14.51 21.57 -35.98
CA SER A 13 -13.26 22.10 -35.43
C SER A 13 -13.15 22.01 -33.90
N LEU A 14 -11.96 21.62 -33.42
CA LEU A 14 -11.52 21.76 -32.04
C LEU A 14 -11.50 23.24 -31.60
N PRO A 15 -11.80 23.58 -30.32
CA PRO A 15 -11.62 24.93 -29.80
C PRO A 15 -10.14 25.24 -29.58
N SER A 16 -9.70 26.38 -30.09
CA SER A 16 -8.35 26.95 -29.95
C SER A 16 -8.06 27.47 -28.53
N LEU A 17 -6.88 27.14 -28.00
CA LEU A 17 -6.29 27.71 -26.79
C LEU A 17 -5.96 29.21 -26.96
N PRO A 18 -6.08 30.05 -25.91
CA PRO A 18 -5.67 31.45 -25.97
C PRO A 18 -4.14 31.62 -25.90
N PRO A 19 -3.57 32.68 -26.49
CA PRO A 19 -2.13 32.86 -26.58
C PRO A 19 -1.51 33.41 -25.29
N ALA A 20 -0.24 33.05 -25.09
CA ALA A 20 0.61 33.50 -24.00
C ALA A 20 0.92 35.00 -24.08
N GLU A 21 0.64 35.76 -23.00
CA GLU A 21 1.07 37.15 -22.87
C GLU A 21 2.51 37.25 -22.36
N SER A 22 3.32 37.93 -23.16
CA SER A 22 4.71 38.28 -22.90
C SER A 22 4.83 39.53 -22.03
N SER A 23 5.64 39.40 -20.98
CA SER A 23 6.59 40.40 -20.43
C SER A 23 6.48 41.84 -20.95
N LYS A 24 6.04 42.76 -20.07
CA LYS A 24 6.33 44.19 -20.19
C LYS A 24 7.17 44.64 -18.99
N ARG A 25 8.45 44.90 -19.28
CA ARG A 25 9.31 45.82 -18.52
C ARG A 25 8.77 47.24 -18.71
N SER A 26 8.60 47.97 -17.62
CA SER A 26 8.54 49.43 -17.62
C SER A 26 9.49 49.98 -16.56
N SER A 27 10.58 50.54 -17.06
CA SER A 27 11.49 51.45 -16.38
C SER A 27 10.79 52.78 -16.05
N LEU A 28 11.01 53.31 -14.85
CA LEU A 28 10.86 54.74 -14.55
C LEU A 28 11.93 55.16 -13.53
N ASP A 29 12.53 56.31 -13.86
CA ASP A 29 13.72 56.93 -13.28
C ASP A 29 13.56 57.44 -11.85
N GLY A 30 14.71 57.72 -11.23
CA GLY A 30 14.87 58.02 -9.82
C GLY A 30 14.64 59.47 -9.39
N GLY A 31 14.65 59.63 -8.07
CA GLY A 31 14.61 60.89 -7.34
C GLY A 31 15.10 60.70 -5.91
N THR A 32 16.28 61.24 -5.63
CA THR A 32 17.02 61.29 -4.37
C THR A 32 16.30 62.01 -3.23
N LEU A 33 16.35 61.48 -1.99
CA LEU A 33 16.52 62.26 -0.75
C LEU A 33 16.87 61.34 0.46
N SER A 34 17.82 61.84 1.25
CA SER A 34 18.58 61.19 2.34
C SER A 34 17.78 60.80 3.62
N PRO A 35 18.39 59.98 4.52
CA PRO A 35 17.68 59.23 5.56
C PRO A 35 17.62 59.94 6.93
N GLY A 36 16.46 59.85 7.59
CA GLY A 36 16.22 60.34 8.96
C GLY A 36 15.58 59.26 9.82
N ALA A 37 16.04 59.18 11.08
CA ALA A 37 15.99 58.05 12.01
C ALA A 37 14.68 57.86 12.81
N HIS A 38 14.71 56.81 13.65
CA HIS A 38 13.76 56.33 14.69
C HIS A 38 12.77 55.24 14.19
N GLN A 39 12.62 54.05 14.78
CA GLN A 39 13.07 53.48 16.06
C GLN A 39 12.80 51.96 16.01
N ARG A 40 13.80 51.10 16.24
CA ARG A 40 13.59 49.68 16.60
C ARG A 40 14.46 49.35 17.80
N SER A 41 13.81 49.03 18.91
CA SER A 41 14.44 48.52 20.14
C SER A 41 14.90 47.06 19.94
N PRO A 42 16.05 46.64 20.49
CA PRO A 42 16.45 45.24 20.56
C PRO A 42 16.10 44.68 21.94
N MET A 43 15.34 43.58 22.02
CA MET A 43 15.28 42.79 23.26
C MET A 43 14.87 41.33 22.98
N ALA A 44 15.45 40.43 23.78
CA ALA A 44 15.15 39.01 23.95
C ALA A 44 15.77 38.00 22.95
N SER A 45 17.10 37.93 22.90
CA SER A 45 17.85 36.72 22.49
C SER A 45 18.54 36.01 23.68
N GLY A 46 18.14 36.32 24.93
CA GLY A 46 18.77 35.82 26.16
C GLY A 46 18.01 34.74 26.91
N GLU A 47 16.72 34.51 26.62
CA GLU A 47 15.86 33.65 27.45
C GLU A 47 15.74 32.20 26.93
N TYR A 48 16.18 31.91 25.71
CA TYR A 48 16.19 30.54 25.18
C TYR A 48 17.45 29.75 25.56
N SER A 49 18.56 30.43 25.89
CA SER A 49 19.82 29.76 26.24
C SER A 49 19.85 29.27 27.69
N SER A 50 19.08 29.88 28.60
CA SER A 50 19.00 29.47 30.00
C SER A 50 18.05 28.28 30.22
N ALA A 51 17.01 28.13 29.39
CA ALA A 51 16.09 27.00 29.44
C ALA A 51 16.73 25.69 28.94
N LEU A 52 17.59 25.76 27.91
CA LEU A 52 18.33 24.60 27.39
C LEU A 52 19.41 24.11 28.37
N ALA A 53 20.11 25.02 29.06
CA ALA A 53 21.12 24.65 30.05
C ALA A 53 20.52 24.00 31.31
N SER A 54 19.28 24.39 31.68
CA SER A 54 18.59 23.77 32.82
C SER A 54 18.02 22.37 32.50
N PHE A 55 17.83 22.04 31.21
CA PHE A 55 17.35 20.73 30.78
C PHE A 55 18.49 19.71 30.62
N GLU A 56 19.67 20.13 30.16
CA GLU A 56 20.88 19.28 30.12
C GLU A 56 21.41 18.92 31.52
N GLY A 57 21.25 19.82 32.51
CA GLY A 57 21.62 19.55 33.90
C GLY A 57 20.77 18.48 34.60
N ALA A 58 19.50 18.31 34.20
CA ALA A 58 18.59 17.32 34.77
C ALA A 58 18.83 15.90 34.20
N LEU A 59 19.26 15.79 32.94
CA LEU A 59 19.61 14.51 32.31
C LEU A 59 20.96 13.94 32.76
N ALA A 60 21.84 14.78 33.35
CA ALA A 60 23.14 14.35 33.85
C ALA A 60 23.12 13.76 35.28
N SER A 61 22.03 13.93 36.05
CA SER A 61 21.97 13.43 37.44
C SER A 61 21.27 12.08 37.62
N GLU A 62 20.70 11.49 36.56
CA GLU A 62 19.94 10.23 36.66
C GLU A 62 20.76 8.97 36.31
N ASN A 63 22.07 9.11 36.06
CA ASN A 63 22.94 8.01 35.66
C ASN A 63 24.04 7.63 36.68
N SER A 64 23.88 8.05 37.95
CA SER A 64 24.80 7.67 39.04
C SER A 64 24.03 6.99 40.18
N GLY A 65 23.72 5.70 40.01
CA GLY A 65 23.09 4.94 41.09
C GLY A 65 22.59 3.54 40.74
N ARG A 66 23.46 2.63 40.29
CA ARG A 66 23.22 1.19 40.45
C ARG A 66 24.53 0.40 40.42
N GLN A 67 25.06 0.14 41.62
CA GLN A 67 26.14 -0.82 41.87
C GLN A 67 25.57 -2.25 41.91
N SER A 68 26.19 -3.16 41.16
CA SER A 68 26.04 -4.62 41.32
C SER A 68 27.01 -5.13 42.38
N PRO A 69 26.61 -6.07 43.27
CA PRO A 69 27.56 -6.88 44.03
C PRO A 69 27.92 -8.17 43.27
N GLY A 70 29.20 -8.51 43.32
CA GLY A 70 29.82 -9.59 42.57
C GLY A 70 29.77 -10.99 43.19
N TYR A 71 30.44 -11.87 42.44
CA TYR A 71 30.63 -13.32 42.56
C TYR A 71 31.11 -13.83 43.93
N HIS A 72 30.61 -15.02 44.29
CA HIS A 72 31.39 -16.04 44.99
C HIS A 72 31.15 -17.42 44.36
N SER A 73 32.24 -18.11 44.07
CA SER A 73 32.33 -19.43 43.47
C SER A 73 32.33 -20.52 44.55
N SER A 74 31.59 -21.61 44.32
CA SER A 74 31.78 -22.89 45.01
C SER A 74 31.42 -24.06 44.07
N MET A 75 32.39 -24.95 43.88
CA MET A 75 32.25 -26.29 43.31
C MET A 75 31.14 -27.09 44.01
N GLU A 76 30.44 -27.94 43.26
CA GLU A 76 30.26 -29.37 43.57
C GLU A 76 29.38 -30.07 42.51
N SER A 77 29.93 -31.11 41.89
CA SER A 77 29.20 -32.15 41.15
C SER A 77 28.54 -33.13 42.13
N PRO A 78 27.41 -33.73 41.76
CA PRO A 78 27.36 -35.19 41.87
C PRO A 78 26.71 -35.91 40.69
N SER A 79 27.09 -37.17 40.66
CA SER A 79 26.93 -38.23 39.68
C SER A 79 25.55 -38.91 39.63
N PHE A 80 25.41 -39.77 38.59
CA PHE A 80 24.53 -40.93 38.45
C PHE A 80 23.03 -40.69 38.13
N ARG A 81 22.59 -41.18 36.96
CA ARG A 81 21.93 -42.50 36.84
C ARG A 81 21.59 -42.84 35.38
N SER A 82 22.38 -43.75 34.80
CA SER A 82 22.04 -44.46 33.56
C SER A 82 20.90 -45.46 33.83
N LYS A 83 19.82 -45.40 33.04
CA LYS A 83 18.85 -46.49 32.92
C LYS A 83 19.09 -47.21 31.58
N ARG A 84 19.75 -48.35 31.71
CA ARG A 84 19.81 -49.44 30.73
C ARG A 84 18.39 -50.03 30.58
N VAL A 85 17.84 -49.98 29.36
CA VAL A 85 16.75 -50.87 28.94
C VAL A 85 17.35 -51.82 27.91
N GLN A 86 17.23 -53.11 28.21
CA GLN A 86 17.81 -54.24 27.51
C GLN A 86 16.65 -55.04 26.90
N GLY A 87 16.80 -55.50 25.66
CA GLY A 87 16.04 -56.63 25.12
C GLY A 87 15.28 -56.35 23.82
N GLY A 88 15.72 -56.98 22.73
CA GLY A 88 15.00 -56.97 21.46
C GLY A 88 15.82 -57.40 20.24
N ILE A 89 16.71 -58.40 20.40
CA ILE A 89 17.40 -59.06 19.28
C ILE A 89 16.37 -59.99 18.63
N GLY A 90 15.91 -59.69 17.41
CA GLY A 90 15.11 -60.68 16.65
C GLY A 90 14.14 -60.22 15.57
N SER A 91 13.95 -58.93 15.28
CA SER A 91 12.90 -58.50 14.31
C SER A 91 13.42 -57.93 12.97
N ASN A 92 14.70 -57.57 12.87
CA ASN A 92 15.19 -56.81 11.71
C ASN A 92 15.67 -57.67 10.52
N PHE A 93 15.64 -59.00 10.61
CA PHE A 93 16.24 -59.86 9.57
C PHE A 93 15.26 -60.39 8.51
N ILE A 94 13.94 -60.29 8.74
CA ILE A 94 12.94 -60.81 7.78
C ILE A 94 12.45 -59.71 6.80
N LYS A 95 12.71 -58.42 7.09
CA LYS A 95 12.28 -57.31 6.22
C LYS A 95 13.27 -56.97 5.09
N ALA A 96 14.46 -57.57 5.09
CA ALA A 96 15.51 -57.26 4.11
C ALA A 96 15.34 -58.01 2.77
N LYS A 97 14.57 -59.10 2.71
CA LYS A 97 14.49 -59.94 1.50
C LYS A 97 13.30 -59.65 0.57
N GLN A 98 12.38 -58.76 0.98
CA GLN A 98 11.19 -58.41 0.19
C GLN A 98 11.22 -56.96 -0.34
N VAL A 99 12.30 -56.22 -0.09
CA VAL A 99 12.47 -54.82 -0.54
C VAL A 99 13.34 -54.70 -1.82
N ASP A 100 14.03 -55.77 -2.22
CA ASP A 100 14.99 -55.69 -3.34
C ASP A 100 14.37 -55.78 -4.75
N GLU A 101 13.14 -56.27 -4.92
CA GLU A 101 12.50 -56.29 -6.25
C GLU A 101 11.62 -55.07 -6.57
N MET A 102 11.25 -54.25 -5.58
CA MET A 102 10.41 -53.05 -5.79
C MET A 102 11.20 -51.72 -5.66
N SER A 103 12.52 -51.81 -5.46
CA SER A 103 13.45 -50.68 -5.32
C SER A 103 14.02 -50.18 -6.66
N ASN A 104 14.12 -51.04 -7.68
CA ASN A 104 14.80 -50.69 -8.92
C ASN A 104 14.04 -49.71 -9.84
N HIS A 105 12.70 -49.68 -9.80
CA HIS A 105 11.91 -48.67 -10.50
C HIS A 105 11.87 -47.31 -9.78
N SER A 106 12.21 -47.27 -8.48
CA SER A 106 12.27 -46.07 -7.64
C SER A 106 13.58 -45.30 -7.83
N SER A 107 14.66 -45.96 -8.24
CA SER A 107 15.99 -45.35 -8.40
C SER A 107 16.06 -44.33 -9.53
N TYR A 108 15.44 -44.60 -10.68
CA TYR A 108 15.41 -43.65 -11.81
C TYR A 108 14.49 -42.46 -11.52
N ALA A 109 13.27 -42.70 -11.02
CA ALA A 109 12.33 -41.64 -10.65
C ALA A 109 12.90 -40.74 -9.55
N GLY A 110 13.61 -41.31 -8.57
CA GLY A 110 14.30 -40.56 -7.52
C GLY A 110 15.45 -39.70 -8.04
N LYS A 111 16.27 -40.22 -8.97
CA LYS A 111 17.37 -39.46 -9.61
C LYS A 111 16.85 -38.33 -10.49
N VAL A 112 15.80 -38.57 -11.28
CA VAL A 112 15.13 -37.55 -12.11
C VAL A 112 14.50 -36.48 -11.22
N ARG A 113 13.83 -36.87 -10.13
CA ARG A 113 13.29 -35.94 -9.12
C ARG A 113 14.39 -35.10 -8.48
N ALA A 114 15.52 -35.69 -8.09
CA ALA A 114 16.62 -34.95 -7.50
C ALA A 114 17.27 -33.96 -8.48
N SER A 115 17.41 -34.34 -9.76
CA SER A 115 17.94 -33.46 -10.80
C SER A 115 17.00 -32.29 -11.11
N LEU A 116 15.70 -32.55 -11.18
CA LEU A 116 14.68 -31.51 -11.43
C LEU A 116 14.49 -30.57 -10.24
N VAL A 117 14.61 -31.06 -9.00
CA VAL A 117 14.62 -30.20 -7.80
C VAL A 117 15.83 -29.27 -7.83
N LYS A 118 17.02 -29.77 -8.21
CA LYS A 118 18.21 -28.93 -8.42
C LYS A 118 18.00 -27.91 -9.54
N PHE A 119 17.31 -28.29 -10.62
CA PHE A 119 16.97 -27.37 -11.71
C PHE A 119 16.01 -26.26 -11.27
N LEU A 120 14.94 -26.59 -10.55
CA LEU A 120 13.98 -25.62 -10.00
C LEU A 120 14.63 -24.67 -8.97
N GLN A 121 15.63 -25.14 -8.24
CA GLN A 121 16.41 -24.33 -7.30
C GLN A 121 17.52 -23.53 -8.00
N SER A 122 17.73 -23.73 -9.31
CA SER A 122 18.78 -23.03 -10.03
C SER A 122 18.44 -21.54 -10.17
N THR A 123 19.45 -20.69 -9.99
CA THR A 123 19.33 -19.24 -10.18
C THR A 123 18.94 -18.88 -11.61
N ARG A 124 19.32 -19.71 -12.60
CA ARG A 124 18.95 -19.51 -14.01
C ARG A 124 17.46 -19.66 -14.22
N PHE A 125 16.84 -20.70 -13.67
CA PHE A 125 15.39 -20.90 -13.75
C PHE A 125 14.65 -19.77 -13.03
N ALA A 126 15.12 -19.35 -11.84
CA ALA A 126 14.54 -18.23 -11.12
C ALA A 126 14.59 -16.91 -11.93
N ASN A 127 15.72 -16.62 -12.59
CA ASN A 127 15.87 -15.44 -13.45
C ASN A 127 15.05 -15.54 -14.75
N PHE A 128 14.80 -16.74 -15.25
CA PHE A 128 13.89 -16.94 -16.38
C PHE A 128 12.44 -16.63 -15.97
N MET A 129 11.95 -17.22 -14.88
CA MET A 129 10.60 -16.94 -14.37
C MET A 129 10.42 -15.46 -14.00
N ALA A 130 11.48 -14.82 -13.49
CA ALA A 130 11.51 -13.38 -13.28
C ALA A 130 11.19 -12.56 -14.54
N LEU A 131 11.85 -12.90 -15.65
CA LEU A 131 11.62 -12.25 -16.94
C LEU A 131 10.18 -12.46 -17.42
N VAL A 132 9.63 -13.66 -17.26
CA VAL A 132 8.24 -13.97 -17.61
C VAL A 132 7.26 -13.08 -16.83
N VAL A 133 7.51 -12.81 -15.54
CA VAL A 133 6.70 -11.89 -14.73
C VAL A 133 6.78 -10.46 -15.23
N LEU A 134 7.95 -9.99 -15.64
CA LEU A 134 8.09 -8.65 -16.21
C LEU A 134 7.36 -8.51 -17.56
N VAL A 135 7.41 -9.56 -18.40
CA VAL A 135 6.69 -9.60 -19.67
C VAL A 135 5.17 -9.64 -19.46
N ASP A 136 4.68 -10.45 -18.51
CA ASP A 136 3.25 -10.49 -18.17
C ASP A 136 2.77 -9.15 -17.59
N ALA A 137 3.57 -8.51 -16.73
CA ALA A 137 3.24 -7.21 -16.14
C ALA A 137 3.20 -6.09 -17.21
N SER A 138 4.17 -6.05 -18.12
CA SER A 138 4.18 -5.06 -19.22
C SER A 138 3.02 -5.30 -20.20
N SER A 139 2.72 -6.55 -20.53
CA SER A 139 1.57 -6.90 -21.35
C SER A 139 0.25 -6.50 -20.69
N LEU A 140 0.14 -6.65 -19.36
CA LEU A 140 -1.02 -6.23 -18.58
C LEU A 140 -1.21 -4.72 -18.60
N ILE A 141 -0.14 -3.93 -18.47
CA ILE A 141 -0.22 -2.46 -18.52
C ILE A 141 -0.79 -2.02 -19.88
N VAL A 142 -0.27 -2.56 -20.98
CA VAL A 142 -0.76 -2.22 -22.32
C VAL A 142 -2.20 -2.68 -22.54
N ASP A 143 -2.60 -3.83 -21.99
CA ASP A 143 -4.00 -4.30 -22.03
C ASP A 143 -4.95 -3.37 -21.24
N ILE A 144 -4.50 -2.83 -20.10
CA ILE A 144 -5.28 -1.86 -19.32
C ILE A 144 -5.44 -0.55 -20.11
N ASP A 145 -4.36 -0.03 -20.69
CA ASP A 145 -4.37 1.24 -21.43
C ASP A 145 -5.24 1.14 -22.70
N ALA A 146 -5.10 0.05 -23.47
CA ALA A 146 -5.92 -0.18 -24.66
C ALA A 146 -7.42 -0.22 -24.31
N ARG A 147 -7.78 -0.93 -23.22
CA ARG A 147 -9.17 -1.00 -22.74
C ARG A 147 -9.70 0.34 -22.23
N ALA A 148 -8.84 1.17 -21.63
CA ALA A 148 -9.24 2.50 -21.15
C ALA A 148 -9.63 3.43 -22.30
N VAL A 149 -8.96 3.30 -23.46
CA VAL A 149 -9.27 4.05 -24.70
C VAL A 149 -10.38 3.38 -25.54
N GLY A 150 -10.79 2.15 -25.17
CA GLY A 150 -11.80 1.38 -25.91
C GLY A 150 -11.24 0.64 -27.12
N GLU A 151 -9.91 0.56 -27.26
CA GLU A 151 -9.25 -0.21 -28.30
C GLU A 151 -9.15 -1.69 -27.91
N VAL A 152 -9.29 -2.57 -28.91
CA VAL A 152 -9.04 -4.00 -28.71
C VAL A 152 -7.53 -4.26 -28.65
N PRO A 153 -7.03 -4.94 -27.61
CA PRO A 153 -5.61 -5.22 -27.49
C PRO A 153 -5.12 -6.07 -28.68
N PRO A 154 -3.90 -5.82 -29.20
CA PRO A 154 -3.37 -6.58 -30.31
C PRO A 154 -3.24 -8.06 -29.93
N ARG A 155 -3.63 -8.95 -30.85
CA ARG A 155 -3.67 -10.41 -30.63
C ARG A 155 -2.35 -10.99 -30.12
N ALA A 156 -1.22 -10.39 -30.51
CA ALA A 156 0.10 -10.80 -30.04
C ALA A 156 0.28 -10.66 -28.52
N LEU A 157 -0.27 -9.61 -27.90
CA LEU A 157 -0.18 -9.41 -26.45
C LEU A 157 -1.10 -10.37 -25.68
N MET A 158 -2.26 -10.71 -26.25
CA MET A 158 -3.16 -11.73 -25.69
C MET A 158 -2.46 -13.10 -25.67
N LEU A 159 -1.87 -13.50 -26.81
CA LEU A 159 -1.10 -14.74 -26.91
C LEU A 159 0.09 -14.77 -25.94
N MET A 160 0.77 -13.63 -25.74
CA MET A 160 1.87 -13.53 -24.78
C MET A 160 1.38 -13.73 -23.34
N SER A 161 0.25 -13.15 -22.96
CA SER A 161 -0.31 -13.32 -21.62
C SER A 161 -0.77 -14.77 -21.37
N ASP A 162 -1.34 -15.43 -22.37
CA ASP A 162 -1.72 -16.84 -22.29
C ASP A 162 -0.50 -17.76 -22.17
N LEU A 163 0.57 -17.46 -22.91
CA LEU A 163 1.86 -18.15 -22.78
C LEU A 163 2.44 -17.98 -21.38
N CYS A 164 2.43 -16.76 -20.83
CA CYS A 164 2.85 -16.50 -19.45
C CYS A 164 2.02 -17.32 -18.46
N LEU A 165 0.69 -17.38 -18.62
CA LEU A 165 -0.19 -18.20 -17.78
C LEU A 165 0.20 -19.68 -17.84
N ALA A 166 0.45 -20.22 -19.03
CA ALA A 166 0.90 -21.60 -19.22
C ALA A 166 2.27 -21.89 -18.56
N LEU A 167 3.19 -20.93 -18.58
CA LEU A 167 4.49 -21.07 -17.91
C LEU A 167 4.35 -21.08 -16.37
N TYR A 168 3.47 -20.25 -15.81
CA TYR A 168 3.21 -20.26 -14.37
C TYR A 168 2.51 -21.52 -13.90
N THR A 169 1.61 -22.06 -14.71
CA THR A 169 0.91 -23.31 -14.38
C THR A 169 1.87 -24.48 -14.41
N ALA A 170 2.79 -24.51 -15.38
CA ALA A 170 3.88 -25.46 -15.39
C ALA A 170 4.78 -25.33 -14.14
N GLU A 171 5.15 -24.10 -13.72
CA GLU A 171 5.92 -23.89 -12.49
C GLU A 171 5.16 -24.42 -11.26
N LEU A 172 3.88 -24.09 -11.11
CA LEU A 172 3.06 -24.50 -9.97
C LEU A 172 2.89 -26.03 -9.92
N VAL A 173 2.54 -26.66 -11.05
CA VAL A 173 2.39 -28.12 -11.15
C VAL A 173 3.71 -28.81 -10.79
N MET A 174 4.83 -28.32 -11.32
CA MET A 174 6.14 -28.87 -11.01
C MET A 174 6.46 -28.75 -9.51
N GLN A 175 6.12 -27.62 -8.87
CA GLN A 175 6.28 -27.46 -7.42
C GLN A 175 5.41 -28.42 -6.61
N VAL A 176 4.14 -28.62 -7.00
CA VAL A 176 3.21 -29.53 -6.31
C VAL A 176 3.66 -30.99 -6.44
N ILE A 177 4.11 -31.43 -7.63
CA ILE A 177 4.60 -32.80 -7.84
C ILE A 177 5.82 -33.09 -6.95
N PHE A 178 6.74 -32.12 -6.80
CA PHE A 178 7.99 -32.37 -6.09
C PHE A 178 7.95 -32.09 -4.58
N ARG A 179 7.18 -31.10 -4.13
CA ARG A 179 7.08 -30.73 -2.71
C ARG A 179 5.83 -31.32 -2.05
N GLY A 180 4.92 -31.89 -2.84
CA GLY A 180 3.61 -32.37 -2.39
C GLY A 180 2.61 -31.23 -2.19
N CYS A 181 1.35 -31.58 -1.93
CA CYS A 181 0.27 -30.60 -1.72
C CYS A 181 0.48 -29.68 -0.50
N HIS A 182 1.37 -30.05 0.44
CA HIS A 182 1.70 -29.23 1.60
C HIS A 182 2.26 -27.84 1.20
N ILE A 183 2.85 -27.70 0.00
CA ILE A 183 3.35 -26.40 -0.47
C ILE A 183 2.22 -25.37 -0.66
N LEU A 184 0.99 -25.80 -0.93
CA LEU A 184 -0.17 -24.93 -1.06
C LEU A 184 -0.62 -24.32 0.28
N SER A 185 -0.15 -24.85 1.41
CA SER A 185 -0.36 -24.23 2.73
C SER A 185 0.41 -22.91 2.87
N HIS A 186 1.49 -22.72 2.10
CA HIS A 186 2.24 -21.48 2.13
C HIS A 186 1.43 -20.35 1.46
N TRP A 187 1.09 -19.32 2.23
CA TRP A 187 0.17 -18.23 1.81
C TRP A 187 0.50 -17.63 0.44
N LEU A 188 1.78 -17.37 0.14
CA LEU A 188 2.17 -16.87 -1.17
C LEU A 188 1.77 -17.84 -2.28
N VAL A 189 2.07 -19.14 -2.12
CA VAL A 189 1.79 -20.19 -3.11
C VAL A 189 0.29 -20.35 -3.31
N ALA A 190 -0.49 -20.29 -2.23
CA ALA A 190 -1.95 -20.28 -2.29
C ALA A 190 -2.49 -19.10 -3.12
N ILE A 191 -1.97 -17.89 -2.91
CA ILE A 191 -2.39 -16.70 -3.68
C ILE A 191 -2.12 -16.89 -5.18
N ASP A 192 -0.99 -17.48 -5.57
CA ASP A 192 -0.69 -17.69 -6.99
C ASP A 192 -1.50 -18.82 -7.61
N ALA A 193 -1.76 -19.89 -6.86
CA ALA A 193 -2.70 -20.92 -7.27
C ALA A 193 -4.11 -20.33 -7.50
N MET A 194 -4.55 -19.42 -6.62
CA MET A 194 -5.80 -18.68 -6.79
C MET A 194 -5.77 -17.79 -8.04
N ILE A 195 -4.71 -17.00 -8.25
CA ILE A 195 -4.58 -16.13 -9.43
C ILE A 195 -4.58 -16.94 -10.73
N ILE A 196 -3.86 -18.07 -10.76
CA ILE A 196 -3.86 -19.01 -11.89
C ILE A 196 -5.28 -19.55 -12.13
N GLY A 197 -5.96 -19.96 -11.05
CA GLY A 197 -7.35 -20.42 -11.11
C GLY A 197 -8.30 -19.36 -11.68
N CYS A 198 -8.18 -18.11 -11.24
CA CYS A 198 -8.95 -16.99 -11.77
C CYS A 198 -8.67 -16.75 -13.26
N GLY A 199 -7.42 -16.88 -13.70
CA GLY A 199 -7.04 -16.75 -15.12
C GLY A 199 -7.69 -17.84 -16.00
N TYR A 200 -7.69 -19.09 -15.54
CA TYR A 200 -8.40 -20.16 -16.26
C TYR A 200 -9.92 -20.01 -16.19
N ALA A 201 -10.47 -19.56 -15.06
CA ALA A 201 -11.89 -19.29 -14.94
C ALA A 201 -12.32 -18.25 -15.99
N GLU A 202 -11.56 -17.17 -16.16
CA GLU A 202 -11.80 -16.16 -17.20
C GLU A 202 -11.72 -16.76 -18.62
N LEU A 203 -10.70 -17.58 -18.92
CA LEU A 203 -10.54 -18.24 -20.21
C LEU A 203 -11.74 -19.16 -20.54
N VAL A 204 -12.14 -20.00 -19.59
CA VAL A 204 -13.27 -20.94 -19.73
C VAL A 204 -14.58 -20.18 -19.88
N LEU A 205 -14.76 -19.12 -19.11
CA LEU A 205 -15.98 -18.31 -19.13
C LEU A 205 -16.14 -17.55 -20.45
N ASN A 206 -15.06 -17.00 -20.99
CA ASN A 206 -15.03 -16.37 -22.33
C ASN A 206 -15.26 -17.39 -23.46
N ALA A 207 -14.92 -18.67 -23.27
CA ALA A 207 -15.14 -19.72 -24.26
C ALA A 207 -16.55 -20.31 -24.23
N LEU A 208 -17.19 -20.38 -23.05
CA LEU A 208 -18.49 -21.03 -22.87
C LEU A 208 -19.69 -20.10 -23.02
N LEU A 209 -19.53 -18.80 -22.77
CA LEU A 209 -20.64 -17.85 -22.76
C LEU A 209 -20.58 -16.89 -23.96
N THR A 210 -21.71 -16.75 -24.64
CA THR A 210 -21.93 -15.75 -25.68
C THR A 210 -22.18 -14.37 -25.06
N SER A 211 -21.74 -13.32 -25.75
CA SER A 211 -21.65 -11.91 -25.30
C SER A 211 -22.90 -11.33 -24.62
N GLU A 212 -24.08 -11.85 -24.93
CA GLU A 212 -25.39 -11.39 -24.43
C GLU A 212 -25.64 -11.73 -22.95
N THR A 213 -25.04 -12.81 -22.43
CA THR A 213 -25.23 -13.24 -21.02
C THR A 213 -24.12 -12.77 -20.07
N LEU A 214 -23.08 -12.12 -20.63
CA LEU A 214 -21.85 -11.79 -19.91
C LEU A 214 -21.92 -10.48 -19.12
N GLN A 215 -22.82 -9.56 -19.50
CA GLN A 215 -22.88 -8.23 -18.91
C GLN A 215 -23.68 -8.17 -17.61
N THR A 216 -24.53 -9.16 -17.33
CA THR A 216 -25.47 -9.14 -16.20
C THR A 216 -24.87 -9.65 -14.89
N ILE A 217 -23.64 -10.14 -14.88
CA ILE A 217 -23.06 -10.87 -13.75
C ILE A 217 -21.91 -10.06 -13.12
N SER A 218 -22.15 -9.47 -11.95
CA SER A 218 -21.15 -8.77 -11.11
C SER A 218 -19.83 -9.54 -10.90
N PHE A 219 -19.89 -10.89 -10.94
CA PHE A 219 -18.72 -11.76 -10.84
C PHE A 219 -17.67 -11.52 -11.95
N PHE A 220 -18.06 -11.10 -13.16
CA PHE A 220 -17.10 -10.80 -14.24
C PHE A 220 -16.21 -9.60 -13.90
N SER A 221 -16.81 -8.55 -13.32
CA SER A 221 -16.08 -7.37 -12.86
C SER A 221 -15.09 -7.75 -11.76
N MET A 222 -15.46 -8.67 -10.87
CA MET A 222 -14.57 -9.13 -9.80
C MET A 222 -13.41 -9.98 -10.34
N LEU A 223 -13.66 -10.91 -11.27
CA LEU A 223 -12.61 -11.70 -11.93
C LEU A 223 -11.62 -10.80 -12.68
N ARG A 224 -12.13 -9.74 -13.33
CA ARG A 224 -11.31 -8.72 -14.00
C ARG A 224 -10.39 -7.98 -13.02
N VAL A 225 -10.88 -7.62 -11.84
CA VAL A 225 -10.05 -6.99 -10.80
C VAL A 225 -9.04 -7.97 -10.21
N LEU A 226 -9.45 -9.22 -9.96
CA LEU A 226 -8.55 -10.28 -9.47
C LEU A 226 -7.43 -10.59 -10.48
N ARG A 227 -7.64 -10.34 -11.77
CA ARG A 227 -6.59 -10.39 -12.78
C ARG A 227 -5.42 -9.48 -12.43
N LEU A 228 -5.67 -8.29 -11.87
CA LEU A 228 -4.64 -7.34 -11.45
C LEU A 228 -3.81 -7.87 -10.28
N ALA A 229 -4.36 -8.76 -9.46
CA ALA A 229 -3.62 -9.39 -8.36
C ALA A 229 -2.41 -10.20 -8.85
N ARG A 230 -2.31 -10.54 -10.14
CA ARG A 230 -1.09 -11.11 -10.73
C ARG A 230 0.13 -10.22 -10.57
N ILE A 231 -0.04 -8.89 -10.37
CA ILE A 231 1.06 -7.97 -10.04
C ILE A 231 1.76 -8.34 -8.73
N LEU A 232 1.07 -9.02 -7.80
CA LEU A 232 1.66 -9.55 -6.56
C LEU A 232 2.78 -10.57 -6.84
N ARG A 233 2.84 -11.15 -8.04
CA ARG A 233 3.96 -12.00 -8.47
C ARG A 233 5.28 -11.23 -8.53
N LEU A 234 5.25 -9.92 -8.80
CA LEU A 234 6.44 -9.07 -8.74
C LEU A 234 7.03 -9.06 -7.32
N VAL A 235 6.22 -9.13 -6.27
CA VAL A 235 6.72 -9.21 -4.89
C VAL A 235 7.56 -10.48 -4.67
N ARG A 236 7.19 -11.59 -5.32
CA ARG A 236 7.99 -12.82 -5.26
C ARG A 236 9.27 -12.72 -6.07
N LEU A 237 9.22 -12.09 -7.25
CA LEU A 237 10.41 -11.76 -8.03
C LEU A 237 11.38 -10.97 -7.15
N LEU A 238 10.88 -9.92 -6.49
CA LEU A 238 11.68 -9.12 -5.58
C LEU A 238 12.36 -10.00 -4.54
N ARG A 239 11.65 -10.92 -3.86
CA ARG A 239 12.23 -11.84 -2.85
C ARG A 239 13.19 -12.90 -3.40
N LYS A 240 12.98 -13.42 -4.61
CA LYS A 240 13.82 -14.48 -5.20
C LYS A 240 15.09 -13.93 -5.87
N ALA A 241 15.12 -12.64 -6.22
CA ALA A 241 16.24 -12.02 -6.93
C ALA A 241 17.36 -11.59 -5.96
N PRO A 242 18.52 -12.29 -5.92
CA PRO A 242 19.62 -11.94 -5.01
C PRO A 242 20.27 -10.59 -5.34
N ARG A 243 20.09 -10.08 -6.57
CA ARG A 243 20.58 -8.76 -7.00
C ARG A 243 19.75 -7.60 -6.46
N LEU A 244 18.55 -7.86 -5.95
CA LEU A 244 17.60 -6.86 -5.47
C LEU A 244 17.47 -6.88 -3.93
N ARG A 245 18.48 -7.39 -3.22
CA ARG A 245 18.45 -7.49 -1.74
C ARG A 245 18.15 -6.15 -1.06
N GLU A 246 18.70 -5.05 -1.56
CA GLU A 246 18.41 -3.73 -0.99
C GLU A 246 16.94 -3.34 -1.21
N LEU A 247 16.38 -3.61 -2.40
CA LEU A 247 14.96 -3.38 -2.66
C LEU A 247 14.06 -4.30 -1.81
N GLN A 248 14.47 -5.55 -1.55
CA GLN A 248 13.76 -6.45 -0.64
C GLN A 248 13.71 -5.90 0.78
N LYS A 249 14.85 -5.39 1.29
CA LYS A 249 14.90 -4.75 2.61
C LYS A 249 13.94 -3.56 2.64
N LEU A 250 14.00 -2.66 1.65
CA LEU A 250 13.09 -1.51 1.56
C LEU A 250 11.61 -1.92 1.55
N VAL A 251 11.23 -2.93 0.75
CA VAL A 251 9.84 -3.41 0.69
C VAL A 251 9.40 -4.08 2.00
N THR A 252 10.30 -4.82 2.64
CA THR A 252 10.01 -5.47 3.93
C THR A 252 9.83 -4.42 5.03
N MET A 253 10.71 -3.42 5.07
CA MET A 253 10.63 -2.28 6.00
C MET A 253 9.38 -1.44 5.75
N MET A 254 9.03 -1.21 4.49
CA MET A 254 7.76 -0.55 4.14
C MET A 254 6.57 -1.38 4.60
N ALA A 255 6.56 -2.70 4.38
CA ALA A 255 5.47 -3.56 4.79
C ALA A 255 5.27 -3.58 6.32
N THR A 256 6.35 -3.54 7.10
CA THR A 256 6.25 -3.42 8.57
C THR A 256 5.69 -2.06 8.98
N CYS A 257 6.12 -0.97 8.34
CA CYS A 257 5.60 0.37 8.62
C CYS A 257 4.13 0.52 8.20
N LEU A 258 3.73 -0.10 7.09
CA LEU A 258 2.35 -0.11 6.62
C LEU A 258 1.39 -0.71 7.65
N LYS A 259 1.81 -1.72 8.42
CA LYS A 259 0.98 -2.28 9.50
C LYS A 259 0.69 -1.21 10.56
N ALA A 260 1.72 -0.49 11.02
CA ALA A 260 1.56 0.59 12.00
C ALA A 260 0.67 1.71 11.43
N LEU A 261 0.97 2.15 10.21
CA LEU A 261 0.19 3.15 9.48
C LEU A 261 -1.28 2.78 9.37
N VAL A 262 -1.61 1.53 9.02
CA VAL A 262 -3.01 1.07 8.90
C VAL A 262 -3.75 1.26 10.22
N TRP A 263 -3.15 0.90 11.35
CA TRP A 263 -3.79 1.11 12.65
C TRP A 263 -3.94 2.60 13.00
N SER A 264 -2.93 3.42 12.69
CA SER A 264 -3.01 4.87 12.88
C SER A 264 -4.07 5.51 11.99
N PHE A 265 -4.22 5.05 10.74
CA PHE A 265 -5.28 5.47 9.83
C PHE A 265 -6.66 5.03 10.31
N VAL A 266 -6.81 3.80 10.83
CA VAL A 266 -8.07 3.34 11.42
C VAL A 266 -8.45 4.21 12.62
N PHE A 267 -7.49 4.50 13.50
CA PHE A 267 -7.72 5.40 14.64
C PHE A 267 -8.12 6.82 14.19
N CYS A 268 -7.41 7.37 13.19
CA CYS A 268 -7.75 8.64 12.57
C CYS A 268 -9.16 8.63 11.97
N PHE A 269 -9.52 7.56 11.26
CA PHE A 269 -10.85 7.39 10.67
C PHE A 269 -11.96 7.36 11.74
N VAL A 270 -11.72 6.74 12.90
CA VAL A 270 -12.66 6.77 14.02
C VAL A 270 -12.87 8.20 14.52
N ILE A 271 -11.80 8.96 14.77
CA ILE A 271 -11.91 10.35 15.24
C ILE A 271 -12.57 11.24 14.20
N MET A 272 -12.19 11.11 12.92
CA MET A 272 -12.85 11.81 11.81
C MET A 272 -14.35 11.50 11.79
N THR A 273 -14.74 10.24 12.01
CA THR A 273 -16.13 9.82 12.02
C THR A 273 -16.94 10.49 13.14
N VAL A 274 -16.34 10.70 14.32
CA VAL A 274 -16.99 11.45 15.41
C VAL A 274 -17.29 12.89 14.98
N TRP A 275 -16.31 13.58 14.40
CA TRP A 275 -16.52 14.94 13.87
C TRP A 275 -17.50 14.96 12.69
N ALA A 276 -17.47 13.95 11.82
CA ALA A 276 -18.39 13.81 10.70
C ALA A 276 -19.84 13.63 11.18
N MET A 277 -20.07 12.87 12.27
CA MET A 277 -21.40 12.75 12.88
C MET A 277 -21.89 14.12 13.39
N LEU A 278 -21.03 14.89 14.08
CA LEU A 278 -21.39 16.23 14.55
C LEU A 278 -21.68 17.20 13.37
N LEU A 279 -20.90 17.14 12.30
CA LEU A 279 -21.14 17.92 11.09
C LEU A 279 -22.49 17.58 10.46
N VAL A 280 -22.83 16.30 10.32
CA VAL A 280 -24.10 15.88 9.71
C VAL A 280 -25.29 16.25 10.60
N GLU A 281 -25.20 16.03 11.91
CA GLU A 281 -26.31 16.25 12.84
C GLU A 281 -26.57 17.75 13.08
N ILE A 282 -25.52 18.54 13.25
CA ILE A 282 -25.65 19.96 13.64
C ILE A 282 -25.59 20.87 12.42
N VAL A 283 -24.60 20.67 11.54
CA VAL A 283 -24.36 21.57 10.39
C VAL A 283 -25.20 21.17 9.18
N GLY A 284 -25.53 19.89 9.03
CA GLY A 284 -26.34 19.38 7.92
C GLY A 284 -27.69 20.10 7.78
N PRO A 285 -28.52 20.19 8.83
CA PRO A 285 -29.80 20.91 8.77
C PRO A 285 -29.64 22.41 8.47
N LEU A 286 -28.61 23.05 9.02
CA LEU A 286 -28.31 24.48 8.79
C LEU A 286 -27.92 24.77 7.33
N ILE A 287 -27.19 23.85 6.71
CA ILE A 287 -26.89 23.94 5.28
C ILE A 287 -28.18 23.77 4.49
N GLN A 288 -29.07 22.84 4.85
CA GLN A 288 -30.33 22.66 4.14
C GLN A 288 -31.22 23.90 4.20
N THR A 289 -31.31 24.59 5.35
CA THR A 289 -32.07 25.85 5.46
C THR A 289 -31.48 26.95 4.57
N LEU A 290 -30.15 27.08 4.55
CA LEU A 290 -29.44 28.01 3.66
C LEU A 290 -29.62 27.71 2.16
N MET A 291 -30.03 26.50 1.82
CA MET A 291 -30.26 26.08 0.43
C MET A 291 -31.71 26.30 -0.03
N GLU A 292 -32.64 26.47 0.90
CA GLU A 292 -34.03 26.77 0.57
C GLU A 292 -34.24 28.23 0.15
N ASP A 293 -33.29 29.12 0.48
CA ASP A 293 -33.32 30.54 0.09
C ASP A 293 -32.67 30.77 -1.29
N PRO A 294 -33.46 31.08 -2.35
CA PRO A 294 -32.95 31.25 -3.71
C PRO A 294 -32.15 32.55 -3.94
N GLU A 295 -32.10 33.46 -2.97
CA GLU A 295 -31.37 34.73 -3.05
C GLU A 295 -29.93 34.67 -2.50
N HIS A 296 -29.51 33.55 -1.91
CA HIS A 296 -28.15 33.43 -1.34
C HIS A 296 -27.11 33.04 -2.42
N GLU A 297 -26.35 34.03 -2.89
CA GLU A 297 -25.19 33.88 -3.81
C GLU A 297 -24.02 33.03 -3.24
N LEU A 298 -24.18 32.49 -2.05
CA LEU A 298 -23.16 31.77 -1.30
C LEU A 298 -22.72 30.46 -1.99
N TRP A 299 -23.58 29.89 -2.84
CA TRP A 299 -23.43 28.52 -3.38
C TRP A 299 -22.85 28.43 -4.79
N ASP A 300 -22.72 29.55 -5.51
CA ASP A 300 -22.14 29.57 -6.87
C ASP A 300 -20.68 29.09 -6.91
N ARG A 301 -19.96 29.19 -5.78
CA ARG A 301 -18.56 28.72 -5.67
C ARG A 301 -18.42 27.27 -5.19
N CYS A 302 -19.41 26.71 -4.50
CA CYS A 302 -19.32 25.36 -3.91
C CYS A 302 -20.03 24.27 -4.74
N GLY A 303 -20.97 24.65 -5.62
CA GLY A 303 -21.66 23.73 -6.54
C GLY A 303 -22.49 22.63 -5.85
N GLU A 304 -22.87 21.60 -6.62
CA GLU A 304 -23.66 20.46 -6.12
C GLU A 304 -22.91 19.58 -5.11
N GLU A 305 -21.57 19.63 -5.09
CA GLU A 305 -20.77 18.83 -4.16
C GLU A 305 -21.04 19.24 -2.70
N CYS A 306 -21.13 20.54 -2.40
CA CYS A 306 -21.47 21.04 -1.06
C CYS A 306 -22.74 20.42 -0.50
N LYS A 307 -23.77 20.32 -1.36
CA LYS A 307 -25.09 19.77 -1.02
C LYS A 307 -25.00 18.35 -0.50
N LEU A 308 -24.12 17.55 -1.11
CA LEU A 308 -24.03 16.12 -0.85
C LEU A 308 -23.14 15.85 0.36
N LEU A 309 -22.16 16.71 0.66
CA LEU A 309 -21.12 16.43 1.66
C LEU A 309 -21.65 16.27 3.10
N THR A 310 -22.73 16.97 3.48
CA THR A 310 -23.31 16.88 4.85
C THR A 310 -24.55 15.98 4.96
N THR A 311 -24.94 15.30 3.89
CA THR A 311 -26.11 14.39 3.87
C THR A 311 -25.89 13.03 4.52
N SER A 312 -24.62 12.59 4.64
CA SER A 312 -24.30 11.30 5.25
C SER A 312 -22.94 11.35 5.92
N VAL A 313 -22.77 10.54 6.97
CA VAL A 313 -21.52 10.48 7.75
C VAL A 313 -20.33 10.10 6.86
N MET A 314 -20.52 9.21 5.88
CA MET A 314 -19.44 8.83 4.97
C MET A 314 -19.04 10.00 4.05
N ARG A 315 -20.00 10.80 3.58
CA ARG A 315 -19.70 11.98 2.75
C ARG A 315 -19.04 13.10 3.58
N ALA A 316 -19.44 13.27 4.84
CA ALA A 316 -18.78 14.19 5.75
C ALA A 316 -17.37 13.71 6.14
N ASN A 317 -17.16 12.39 6.23
CA ASN A 317 -15.81 11.81 6.35
C ASN A 317 -14.95 12.11 5.11
N VAL A 318 -15.51 12.03 3.90
CA VAL A 318 -14.79 12.43 2.68
C VAL A 318 -14.46 13.92 2.70
N LEU A 319 -15.35 14.79 3.18
CA LEU A 319 -15.07 16.21 3.38
C LEU A 319 -13.87 16.42 4.31
N LEU A 320 -13.90 15.82 5.50
CA LEU A 320 -12.81 15.93 6.48
C LEU A 320 -11.51 15.35 5.93
N PHE A 321 -11.56 14.23 5.21
CA PHE A 321 -10.40 13.62 4.55
C PHE A 321 -9.82 14.56 3.47
N LYS A 322 -10.65 15.11 2.58
CA LYS A 322 -10.22 16.08 1.56
C LYS A 322 -9.54 17.28 2.22
N THR A 323 -10.14 17.79 3.29
CA THR A 323 -9.66 18.99 3.97
C THR A 323 -8.35 18.76 4.73
N VAL A 324 -8.26 17.67 5.50
CA VAL A 324 -7.13 17.42 6.40
C VAL A 324 -5.99 16.69 5.70
N ILE A 325 -6.30 15.65 4.93
CA ILE A 325 -5.29 14.74 4.34
C ILE A 325 -4.93 15.17 2.93
N ALA A 326 -5.92 15.49 2.08
CA ALA A 326 -5.64 15.96 0.73
C ALA A 326 -5.22 17.44 0.67
N GLY A 327 -5.44 18.20 1.76
CA GLY A 327 -5.09 19.62 1.85
C GLY A 327 -5.99 20.52 1.01
N ASP A 328 -7.25 20.12 0.81
CA ASP A 328 -8.24 20.93 0.09
C ASP A 328 -8.62 22.19 0.88
N SER A 329 -9.16 23.19 0.18
CA SER A 329 -9.49 24.48 0.78
C SER A 329 -10.68 24.37 1.73
N TRP A 330 -10.41 24.27 3.04
CA TRP A 330 -11.42 24.21 4.10
C TRP A 330 -12.38 25.40 4.08
N GLY A 331 -11.89 26.56 3.66
CA GLY A 331 -12.64 27.82 3.65
C GLY A 331 -13.75 27.89 2.60
N LEU A 332 -13.79 26.96 1.64
CA LEU A 332 -14.86 26.91 0.64
C LEU A 332 -16.22 26.58 1.26
N ILE A 333 -16.24 25.74 2.30
CA ILE A 333 -17.46 25.25 2.95
C ILE A 333 -17.62 25.86 4.34
N ALA A 334 -16.52 25.93 5.10
CA ALA A 334 -16.59 26.35 6.49
C ALA A 334 -16.89 27.86 6.63
N VAL A 335 -16.17 28.72 5.89
CA VAL A 335 -16.31 30.19 6.06
C VAL A 335 -17.73 30.67 5.76
N PRO A 336 -18.37 30.28 4.65
CA PRO A 336 -19.71 30.78 4.36
C PRO A 336 -20.75 30.33 5.39
N VAL A 337 -20.67 29.07 5.85
CA VAL A 337 -21.57 28.54 6.89
C VAL A 337 -21.31 29.21 8.25
N ILE A 338 -20.07 29.55 8.57
CA ILE A 338 -19.71 30.26 9.80
C ILE A 338 -20.20 31.71 9.78
N MET A 339 -20.16 32.38 8.62
CA MET A 339 -20.64 33.76 8.51
C MET A 339 -22.14 33.85 8.80
N GLU A 340 -22.93 32.86 8.36
CA GLU A 340 -24.36 32.80 8.67
C GLU A 340 -24.65 32.27 10.08
N TYR A 341 -23.96 31.19 10.45
CA TYR A 341 -24.13 30.52 11.75
C TYR A 341 -22.79 30.47 12.52
N PRO A 342 -22.41 31.55 13.23
CA PRO A 342 -21.11 31.66 13.89
C PRO A 342 -20.80 30.55 14.89
N ALA A 343 -21.83 29.97 15.53
CA ALA A 343 -21.65 28.86 16.46
C ALA A 343 -21.05 27.60 15.80
N THR A 344 -21.24 27.40 14.50
CA THR A 344 -20.68 26.26 13.75
C THR A 344 -19.15 26.32 13.64
N ALA A 345 -18.55 27.48 13.89
CA ALA A 345 -17.09 27.65 13.92
C ALA A 345 -16.42 26.68 14.89
N ILE A 346 -17.06 26.34 16.01
CA ILE A 346 -16.48 25.40 16.98
C ILE A 346 -16.32 23.99 16.40
N ILE A 347 -17.21 23.58 15.50
CA ILE A 347 -17.18 22.26 14.86
C ILE A 347 -16.12 22.23 13.77
N PHE A 348 -16.10 23.24 12.89
CA PHE A 348 -15.10 23.31 11.82
C PHE A 348 -13.68 23.54 12.36
N MET A 349 -13.49 24.52 13.24
CA MET A 349 -12.17 24.79 13.84
C MET A 349 -11.75 23.69 14.81
N GLY A 350 -12.69 23.14 15.59
CA GLY A 350 -12.41 22.05 16.52
C GLY A 350 -12.01 20.76 15.81
N SER A 351 -12.69 20.40 14.72
CA SER A 351 -12.31 19.25 13.89
C SER A 351 -10.95 19.46 13.23
N LEU A 352 -10.67 20.64 12.65
CA LEU A 352 -9.36 20.94 12.07
C LEU A 352 -8.25 20.90 13.11
N LEU A 353 -8.45 21.52 14.28
CA LEU A 353 -7.44 21.54 15.33
C LEU A 353 -7.13 20.12 15.81
N THR A 354 -8.16 19.32 16.04
CA THR A 354 -8.02 17.94 16.50
C THR A 354 -7.34 17.06 15.46
N LEU A 355 -7.75 17.15 14.19
CA LEU A 355 -7.26 16.28 13.14
C LEU A 355 -5.87 16.68 12.63
N VAL A 356 -5.60 17.98 12.45
CA VAL A 356 -4.30 18.47 11.96
C VAL A 356 -3.27 18.49 13.08
N PHE A 357 -3.55 19.15 14.20
CA PHE A 357 -2.54 19.27 15.27
C PHE A 357 -2.49 18.06 16.19
N GLY A 358 -3.61 17.34 16.35
CA GLY A 358 -3.64 16.11 17.13
C GLY A 358 -3.26 14.90 16.30
N VAL A 359 -4.15 14.48 15.40
CA VAL A 359 -4.08 13.16 14.77
C VAL A 359 -2.97 13.05 13.73
N LEU A 360 -2.79 14.02 12.82
CA LEU A 360 -1.69 13.96 11.84
C LEU A 360 -0.32 13.95 12.53
N ASN A 361 -0.13 14.80 13.53
CA ASN A 361 1.12 14.83 14.30
C ASN A 361 1.36 13.52 15.06
N LEU A 362 0.31 12.90 15.60
CA LEU A 362 0.40 11.58 16.22
C LEU A 362 0.77 10.49 15.20
N ILE A 363 0.18 10.50 14.00
CA ILE A 363 0.54 9.55 12.94
C ILE A 363 2.02 9.71 12.58
N VAL A 364 2.50 10.93 12.40
CA VAL A 364 3.92 11.20 12.11
C VAL A 364 4.81 10.68 13.23
N ALA A 365 4.46 10.91 14.50
CA ALA A 365 5.21 10.39 15.65
C ALA A 365 5.29 8.85 15.62
N VAL A 366 4.16 8.15 15.48
CA VAL A 366 4.12 6.68 15.43
C VAL A 366 4.94 6.12 14.26
N VAL A 367 4.90 6.79 13.11
CA VAL A 367 5.66 6.39 11.93
C VAL A 367 7.15 6.55 12.17
N VAL A 368 7.57 7.68 12.75
CA VAL A 368 8.98 7.95 13.10
C VAL A 368 9.47 6.93 14.12
N ASP A 369 8.69 6.61 15.15
CA ASP A 369 9.04 5.60 16.15
C ASP A 369 9.18 4.21 15.50
N THR A 370 8.25 3.85 14.61
CA THR A 370 8.32 2.57 13.89
C THR A 370 9.59 2.47 13.03
N PHE A 371 9.97 3.56 12.36
CA PHE A 371 11.23 3.63 11.60
C PHE A 371 12.47 3.57 12.49
N ALA A 372 12.44 4.26 13.63
CA ALA A 372 13.53 4.26 14.60
C ALA A 372 13.77 2.85 15.16
N GLU A 373 12.71 2.17 15.60
CA GLU A 373 12.80 0.78 16.06
C GLU A 373 13.30 -0.17 14.97
N ALA A 374 12.86 0.03 13.72
CA ALA A 374 13.28 -0.82 12.62
C ALA A 374 14.78 -0.66 12.33
N ARG A 375 15.29 0.58 12.41
CA ARG A 375 16.73 0.87 12.31
C ARG A 375 17.52 0.26 13.47
N GLU A 376 17.01 0.33 14.70
CA GLU A 376 17.67 -0.25 15.87
C GLU A 376 17.82 -1.77 15.72
N ARG A 377 16.76 -2.45 15.28
CA ARG A 377 16.80 -3.90 14.98
C ARG A 377 17.83 -4.23 13.90
N ASP A 378 17.97 -3.41 12.86
CA ASP A 378 18.97 -3.63 11.81
C ASP A 378 20.41 -3.47 12.35
N VAL A 379 20.66 -2.52 13.24
CA VAL A 379 21.98 -2.34 13.88
C VAL A 379 22.33 -3.52 14.80
N LEU A 380 21.36 -4.02 15.57
CA LEU A 380 21.55 -5.20 16.42
C LEU A 380 21.86 -6.46 15.60
N ASN A 381 21.12 -6.70 14.52
CA ASN A 381 21.38 -7.83 13.63
C ASN A 381 22.79 -7.77 13.02
N LEU A 382 23.26 -6.57 12.64
CA LEU A 382 24.63 -6.38 12.14
C LEU A 382 25.69 -6.63 13.22
N ALA A 383 25.40 -6.31 14.49
CA ALA A 383 26.30 -6.56 15.60
C ALA A 383 26.42 -8.05 15.96
N GLU A 384 25.36 -8.84 15.78
CA GLU A 384 25.39 -10.30 15.96
C GLU A 384 26.13 -11.03 14.83
N GLU A 385 26.22 -10.43 13.64
CA GLU A 385 26.91 -11.00 12.48
C GLU A 385 28.44 -10.78 12.49
N MET A 386 28.95 -9.91 13.39
CA MET A 386 30.39 -9.63 13.59
C MET A 386 30.97 -10.45 14.73
#